data_AF-A0A7Y2D1E2-F1
#
_entry.id   AF-A0A7Y2D1E2-F1
#
_cell.length_a   1.000
_cell.length_b   1.000
_cell.length_c   1.000
_cell.angle_alpha   90.00
_cell.angle_beta   90.00
_cell.angle_gamma   90.00
#
_symmetry.space_group_name_H-M   'P 1'
#
loop_
_entity.id
_entity.type
_entity.pdbx_description
1 polymer ?
#
loop_
_entity_poly.entity_id
_entity_poly.type
_entity_poly.pdbx_seq_one_letter_code
_entity_poly.pdbx_strand_id
1 'polypeptide(L)'
;MKRLHQKPVFLRMLALVGILFSGFALNAEAKIGVILMESVPGTAAYVSQGGHTALLLSETCTDDYLSMRPCTSADPVWGVIAERTASFSSKAKYDWLVMPVSTSLFALENNTDGLLVTSPRIRKKLIENFYLRNKKFRNLVVNSDPEFEKGMKLEKGFRFPTGRWQNFFGSQLRRSIYTVWINDLTGTKERELVKTINGFSNRPKFGVVLFLFAGNCSKWVQDALKRVEGFEEAGFGQNWLADGTFTSPKGVTEEAFSAARKIMAKSSDVFVTIELMPQVPGTYPKSKPPYFVIESVFKNRLVWPVVAFFHPIVYLVGRFYFKFIKGFSIQKKYEQYFSYQAASVSVFGSASEFQGSKKKVLKKLRDGFFGSKSWWKEKRNEFHSMLLRAKALGVIDTPKDVEKGRLLKRLLDENSEAEVDSYGVPWLIRRSPEGIEKRAGLTNQTVDKGDPG
;
A
#
# COMPACT_ATOMS: atom_id res chain seq x y z
N MET A 1 33.21 -32.84 -56.51
CA MET A 1 33.19 -32.47 -55.08
C MET A 1 31.90 -31.70 -54.80
N LYS A 2 31.03 -32.27 -53.95
CA LYS A 2 29.65 -31.80 -53.68
C LYS A 2 29.66 -30.66 -52.65
N ARG A 3 29.23 -29.45 -53.01
CA ARG A 3 28.86 -28.40 -52.02
C ARG A 3 27.73 -27.53 -52.55
N LEU A 4 26.89 -27.09 -51.60
CA LEU A 4 25.97 -25.94 -51.64
C LEU A 4 24.60 -26.14 -52.30
N HIS A 5 23.69 -26.88 -51.65
CA HIS A 5 22.23 -26.75 -51.87
C HIS A 5 21.37 -26.75 -50.59
N GLN A 6 21.95 -26.52 -49.40
CA GLN A 6 21.22 -26.59 -48.11
C GLN A 6 20.74 -25.24 -47.52
N LYS A 7 20.81 -24.12 -48.26
CA LYS A 7 20.50 -22.79 -47.71
C LYS A 7 19.00 -22.47 -47.44
N PRO A 8 17.97 -23.06 -48.10
CA PRO A 8 16.59 -22.60 -47.86
C PRO A 8 15.95 -23.16 -46.58
N VAL A 9 16.46 -24.27 -46.03
CA VAL A 9 15.89 -24.90 -44.83
C VAL A 9 16.28 -24.15 -43.55
N PHE A 10 17.53 -23.68 -43.48
CA PHE A 10 18.04 -22.96 -42.31
C PHE A 10 17.37 -21.59 -42.14
N LEU A 11 17.10 -20.87 -43.24
CA LEU A 11 16.36 -19.59 -43.18
C LEU A 11 14.91 -19.78 -42.73
N ARG A 12 14.23 -20.85 -43.18
CA ARG A 12 12.86 -21.17 -42.78
C ARG A 12 12.77 -21.55 -41.29
N MET A 13 13.76 -22.29 -40.78
CA MET A 13 13.88 -22.60 -39.35
C MET A 13 14.11 -21.34 -38.50
N LEU A 14 15.00 -20.43 -38.93
CA LEU A 14 15.22 -19.15 -38.24
C LEU A 14 13.97 -18.26 -38.23
N ALA A 15 13.22 -18.20 -39.34
CA ALA A 15 11.97 -17.45 -39.41
C ALA A 15 10.88 -18.05 -38.51
N LEU A 16 10.75 -19.38 -38.47
CA LEU A 16 9.81 -20.06 -37.57
C LEU A 16 10.18 -19.87 -36.08
N VAL A 17 11.47 -19.95 -35.74
CA VAL A 17 11.95 -19.64 -34.39
C VAL A 17 11.73 -18.16 -34.06
N GLY A 18 11.95 -17.24 -35.00
CA GLY A 18 11.66 -15.81 -34.83
C GLY A 18 10.17 -15.52 -34.60
N ILE A 19 9.28 -16.20 -35.33
CA ILE A 19 7.82 -16.09 -35.14
C ILE A 19 7.41 -16.69 -33.79
N LEU A 20 7.93 -17.87 -33.42
CA LEU A 20 7.70 -18.48 -32.11
C LEU A 20 8.20 -17.57 -30.97
N PHE A 21 9.39 -16.98 -31.07
CA PHE A 21 9.92 -16.05 -30.05
C PHE A 21 9.19 -14.70 -30.02
N SER A 22 8.67 -14.21 -31.16
CA SER A 22 7.83 -13.00 -31.19
C SER A 22 6.45 -13.21 -30.55
N GLY A 23 5.90 -14.44 -30.61
CA GLY A 23 4.69 -14.83 -29.88
C GLY A 23 4.89 -14.98 -28.37
N PHE A 24 6.14 -15.08 -27.92
CA PHE A 24 6.55 -15.02 -26.51
C PHE A 24 7.01 -13.62 -26.07
N ALA A 25 6.70 -12.57 -26.85
CA ALA A 25 6.70 -11.23 -26.29
C ALA A 25 5.76 -11.25 -25.08
N LEU A 26 6.37 -11.29 -23.89
CA LEU A 26 5.71 -11.38 -22.60
C LEU A 26 4.50 -10.45 -22.63
N ASN A 27 3.29 -11.01 -22.62
CA ASN A 27 2.10 -10.22 -22.34
C ASN A 27 2.34 -9.60 -20.96
N ALA A 28 2.73 -8.33 -20.94
CA ALA A 28 2.89 -7.59 -19.70
C ALA A 28 1.51 -7.54 -19.05
N GLU A 29 1.34 -8.33 -18.00
CA GLU A 29 0.12 -8.43 -17.23
C GLU A 29 -0.06 -7.11 -16.47
N ALA A 30 -0.92 -6.21 -16.98
CA ALA A 30 -1.23 -4.97 -16.27
C ALA A 30 -2.26 -5.23 -15.18
N LYS A 31 -2.08 -4.59 -14.02
CA LYS A 31 -2.86 -4.85 -12.82
C LYS A 31 -3.34 -3.55 -12.22
N ILE A 32 -4.66 -3.45 -12.10
CA ILE A 32 -5.30 -2.37 -11.35
C ILE A 32 -5.54 -2.87 -9.93
N GLY A 33 -4.82 -2.33 -8.96
CA GLY A 33 -5.03 -2.58 -7.55
C GLY A 33 -5.94 -1.52 -6.94
N VAL A 34 -7.09 -1.94 -6.41
CA VAL A 34 -7.87 -1.09 -5.51
C VAL A 34 -7.33 -1.30 -4.10
N ILE A 35 -6.61 -0.31 -3.60
CA ILE A 35 -6.00 -0.37 -2.29
C ILE A 35 -7.04 -0.01 -1.22
N LEU A 36 -7.11 -0.82 -0.18
CA LEU A 36 -7.77 -0.54 1.08
C LEU A 36 -6.73 -0.48 2.20
N MET A 37 -6.42 0.74 2.64
CA MET A 37 -5.50 0.98 3.74
C MET A 37 -6.28 1.08 5.05
N GLU A 38 -5.79 0.38 6.07
CA GLU A 38 -6.42 0.38 7.39
C GLU A 38 -6.38 1.77 8.08
N SER A 39 -7.23 1.94 9.10
CA SER A 39 -7.33 3.21 9.82
C SER A 39 -6.10 3.47 10.71
N VAL A 40 -5.59 4.71 10.70
CA VAL A 40 -4.40 5.12 11.48
C VAL A 40 -4.77 6.18 12.52
N PRO A 41 -4.35 6.04 13.79
CA PRO A 41 -4.50 7.06 14.82
C PRO A 41 -3.98 8.44 14.44
N GLY A 42 -4.60 9.48 15.01
CA GLY A 42 -4.30 10.89 14.71
C GLY A 42 -4.98 11.44 13.46
N THR A 43 -5.89 10.69 12.84
CA THR A 43 -6.67 11.13 11.68
C THR A 43 -8.17 11.10 11.98
N ALA A 44 -8.98 11.89 11.25
CA ALA A 44 -10.44 11.77 11.30
C ALA A 44 -10.89 10.33 10.98
N ALA A 45 -10.16 9.64 10.10
CA ALA A 45 -10.36 8.25 9.75
C ALA A 45 -10.10 7.26 10.90
N TYR A 46 -9.41 7.66 11.98
CA TYR A 46 -9.31 6.84 13.20
C TYR A 46 -10.58 6.88 14.04
N VAL A 47 -11.19 8.07 14.13
CA VAL A 47 -12.42 8.28 14.89
C VAL A 47 -13.60 7.69 14.14
N SER A 48 -13.61 7.67 12.81
CA SER A 48 -14.62 6.92 12.04
C SER A 48 -14.21 5.47 11.74
N GLN A 49 -12.96 5.09 12.02
CA GLN A 49 -12.36 3.83 11.53
C GLN A 49 -12.60 3.62 10.02
N GLY A 50 -12.66 4.69 9.22
CA GLY A 50 -13.01 4.62 7.80
C GLY A 50 -11.89 4.07 6.91
N GLY A 51 -10.63 4.18 7.32
CA GLY A 51 -9.47 3.81 6.50
C GLY A 51 -9.14 4.83 5.39
N HIS A 52 -8.46 4.37 4.35
CA HIS A 52 -8.14 5.15 3.15
C HIS A 52 -8.09 4.24 1.92
N THR A 53 -8.31 4.79 0.72
CA THR A 53 -8.27 4.01 -0.53
C THR A 53 -7.65 4.80 -1.67
N ALA A 54 -6.97 4.08 -2.55
CA ALA A 54 -6.22 4.61 -3.67
C ALA A 54 -6.20 3.57 -4.81
N LEU A 55 -5.73 3.99 -5.98
CA LEU A 55 -5.48 3.11 -7.12
C LEU A 55 -3.99 2.82 -7.21
N LEU A 56 -3.65 1.56 -7.41
CA LEU A 56 -2.31 1.05 -7.67
C LEU A 56 -2.27 0.53 -9.10
N LEU A 57 -1.31 0.96 -9.90
CA LEU A 57 -1.19 0.63 -11.31
C LEU A 57 0.19 0.04 -11.53
N SER A 58 0.30 -1.19 -12.03
CA SER A 58 1.57 -1.93 -12.05
C SER A 58 2.50 -1.53 -13.19
N GLU A 59 1.94 -1.13 -14.34
CA GLU A 59 2.67 -0.82 -15.57
C GLU A 59 2.64 0.69 -15.90
N THR A 60 2.33 1.50 -14.89
CA THR A 60 2.20 2.95 -14.99
C THR A 60 3.26 3.64 -14.14
N CYS A 61 3.88 4.67 -14.72
CA CYS A 61 4.93 5.48 -14.13
C CYS A 61 4.53 6.97 -14.15
N THR A 62 5.29 7.81 -13.43
CA THR A 62 5.09 9.26 -13.37
C THR A 62 6.42 10.01 -13.37
N ASP A 63 6.47 11.13 -14.09
CA ASP A 63 7.68 11.98 -14.16
C ASP A 63 7.60 13.22 -13.26
N ASP A 64 6.38 13.61 -12.89
CA ASP A 64 6.04 14.89 -12.25
C ASP A 64 5.05 14.77 -11.09
N TYR A 65 4.62 13.56 -10.75
CA TYR A 65 3.63 13.24 -9.71
C TYR A 65 2.21 13.77 -9.95
N LEU A 66 1.96 14.35 -11.13
CA LEU A 66 0.68 14.95 -11.53
C LEU A 66 0.11 14.36 -12.81
N SER A 67 0.91 13.57 -13.52
CA SER A 67 0.53 12.85 -14.73
C SER A 67 1.05 11.41 -14.70
N MET A 68 0.36 10.56 -15.44
CA MET A 68 0.70 9.15 -15.60
C MET A 68 1.05 8.83 -17.04
N ARG A 69 1.99 7.92 -17.22
CA ARG A 69 2.36 7.35 -18.51
C ARG A 69 2.68 5.87 -18.35
N PRO A 70 2.68 5.07 -19.43
CA PRO A 70 3.26 3.74 -19.39
C PRO A 70 4.72 3.79 -18.91
N CYS A 71 5.11 2.77 -18.15
CA CYS A 71 6.50 2.58 -17.78
C CYS A 71 7.36 2.23 -19.01
N THR A 72 8.63 2.57 -18.92
CA THR A 72 9.69 2.30 -19.89
C THR A 72 10.75 1.42 -19.24
N SER A 73 11.61 0.79 -20.03
CA SER A 73 12.72 -0.03 -19.49
C SER A 73 13.76 0.77 -18.69
N ALA A 74 13.71 2.11 -18.74
CA ALA A 74 14.58 2.99 -17.98
C ALA A 74 13.99 3.40 -16.62
N ASP A 75 12.72 3.09 -16.34
CA ASP A 75 12.08 3.51 -15.11
C ASP A 75 12.62 2.69 -13.91
N PRO A 76 13.06 3.37 -12.82
CA PRO A 76 13.68 2.71 -11.68
C PRO A 76 12.68 2.00 -10.77
N VAL A 77 11.38 2.25 -10.94
CA VAL A 77 10.30 1.74 -10.10
C VAL A 77 9.17 1.23 -10.97
N TRP A 78 8.65 0.06 -10.60
CA TRP A 78 7.48 -0.54 -11.23
C TRP A 78 6.21 -0.04 -10.52
N GLY A 79 5.38 0.67 -11.27
CA GLY A 79 4.06 1.08 -10.84
C GLY A 79 3.98 2.35 -10.02
N VAL A 80 2.76 2.83 -9.86
CA VAL A 80 2.41 4.03 -9.10
C VAL A 80 1.15 3.84 -8.28
N ILE A 81 1.05 4.60 -7.18
CA ILE A 81 -0.17 4.78 -6.40
C ILE A 81 -0.74 6.17 -6.71
N ALA A 82 -1.93 6.20 -7.30
CA ALA A 82 -2.70 7.41 -7.53
C ALA A 82 -3.71 7.58 -6.38
N GLU A 83 -3.56 8.66 -5.62
CA GLU A 83 -4.32 8.91 -4.40
C GLU A 83 -4.87 10.34 -4.38
N ARG A 84 -6.15 10.47 -3.99
CA ARG A 84 -6.75 11.75 -3.62
C ARG A 84 -6.80 11.87 -2.11
N THR A 85 -6.22 12.93 -1.55
CA THR A 85 -6.24 13.18 -0.10
C THR A 85 -6.90 14.52 0.22
N ALA A 86 -7.33 14.71 1.46
CA ALA A 86 -7.94 15.95 1.93
C ALA A 86 -6.90 17.07 1.98
N SER A 87 -6.71 17.72 0.83
CA SER A 87 -5.81 18.84 0.50
C SER A 87 -4.33 18.60 0.86
N PHE A 88 -3.45 18.66 -0.14
CA PHE A 88 -1.99 18.54 -0.02
C PHE A 88 -1.40 19.49 1.07
N SER A 89 -2.04 20.64 1.25
CA SER A 89 -1.95 21.64 2.31
C SER A 89 -3.33 22.33 2.43
N SER A 90 -3.56 23.20 3.42
CA SER A 90 -4.83 23.95 3.55
C SER A 90 -5.17 24.84 2.34
N LYS A 91 -4.19 25.18 1.50
CA LYS A 91 -4.35 26.04 0.31
C LYS A 91 -3.85 25.39 -0.99
N ALA A 92 -3.69 24.07 -0.97
CA ALA A 92 -3.10 23.34 -2.07
C ALA A 92 -3.79 23.56 -3.42
N LYS A 93 -3.01 23.61 -4.49
CA LYS A 93 -3.52 23.69 -5.87
C LYS A 93 -3.97 22.35 -6.47
N TYR A 94 -3.61 21.23 -5.84
CA TYR A 94 -3.83 19.88 -6.35
C TYR A 94 -4.70 19.06 -5.39
N ASP A 95 -5.59 18.26 -5.97
CA ASP A 95 -6.52 17.38 -5.26
C ASP A 95 -5.99 15.95 -5.15
N TRP A 96 -5.27 15.49 -6.16
CA TRP A 96 -4.71 14.15 -6.22
C TRP A 96 -3.26 14.20 -6.68
N LEU A 97 -2.52 13.17 -6.32
CA LEU A 97 -1.13 12.93 -6.74
C LEU A 97 -0.96 11.49 -7.20
N VAL A 98 0.13 11.28 -7.91
CA VAL A 98 0.60 9.96 -8.31
C VAL A 98 2.00 9.79 -7.76
N MET A 99 2.23 8.76 -6.95
CA MET A 99 3.50 8.51 -6.29
C MET A 99 4.04 7.15 -6.70
N PRO A 100 5.36 6.99 -6.95
CA PRO A 100 5.96 5.68 -7.11
C PRO A 100 5.62 4.76 -5.93
N VAL A 101 5.40 3.48 -6.20
CA VAL A 101 5.02 2.49 -5.16
C VAL A 101 6.01 2.47 -4.02
N SER A 102 7.31 2.51 -4.34
CA SER A 102 8.42 2.56 -3.37
C SER A 102 8.24 3.67 -2.35
N THR A 103 7.97 4.86 -2.87
CA THR A 103 7.83 6.07 -2.08
C THR A 103 6.53 6.07 -1.30
N SER A 104 5.43 5.64 -1.93
CA SER A 104 4.13 5.68 -1.30
C SER A 104 3.96 4.65 -0.19
N LEU A 105 4.50 3.44 -0.38
CA LEU A 105 4.38 2.36 0.60
C LEU A 105 5.47 2.39 1.66
N PHE A 106 6.72 2.65 1.26
CA PHE A 106 7.90 2.51 2.12
C PHE A 106 8.57 3.83 2.49
N ALA A 107 8.18 4.96 1.86
CA ALA A 107 8.90 6.23 1.96
C ALA A 107 10.36 6.14 1.50
N LEU A 108 10.66 5.18 0.61
CA LEU A 108 11.98 4.97 0.03
C LEU A 108 11.96 5.31 -1.46
N GLU A 109 13.11 5.69 -2.02
CA GLU A 109 13.25 5.90 -3.47
C GLU A 109 13.36 4.54 -4.17
N ASN A 110 14.17 3.62 -3.62
CA ASN A 110 14.41 2.29 -4.18
C ASN A 110 13.82 1.17 -3.29
N ASN A 111 13.26 0.14 -3.93
CA ASN A 111 12.54 -0.98 -3.30
C ASN A 111 13.44 -2.06 -2.68
N THR A 112 14.77 -1.92 -2.79
CA THR A 112 15.71 -3.01 -2.46
C THR A 112 15.89 -3.24 -0.96
N ASP A 113 15.33 -2.36 -0.12
CA ASP A 113 15.61 -2.33 1.31
C ASP A 113 14.32 -2.25 2.12
N GLY A 114 13.68 -3.41 2.32
CA GLY A 114 12.55 -3.52 3.23
C GLY A 114 12.95 -3.11 4.65
N LEU A 115 12.27 -2.12 5.21
CA LEU A 115 12.40 -1.74 6.61
C LEU A 115 11.97 -2.89 7.52
N LEU A 116 12.87 -3.30 8.41
CA LEU A 116 12.59 -4.34 9.41
C LEU A 116 11.72 -3.82 10.56
N VAL A 117 11.90 -2.53 10.89
CA VAL A 117 11.21 -1.87 11.97
C VAL A 117 11.03 -0.38 11.65
N THR A 118 9.97 0.22 12.17
CA THR A 118 9.67 1.64 11.93
C THR A 118 9.12 2.37 13.16
N SER A 119 9.22 3.69 13.15
CA SER A 119 8.64 4.60 14.11
C SER A 119 8.16 5.89 13.43
N PRO A 120 7.34 6.73 14.09
CA PRO A 120 7.03 8.06 13.60
C PRO A 120 8.26 8.90 13.26
N ARG A 121 9.36 8.74 14.02
CA ARG A 121 10.63 9.44 13.78
C ARG A 121 11.34 8.93 12.53
N ILE A 122 11.46 7.61 12.37
CA ILE A 122 12.07 7.00 11.19
C ILE A 122 11.32 7.43 9.93
N ARG A 123 9.99 7.29 9.92
CA ARG A 123 9.18 7.72 8.76
C ARG A 123 9.38 9.20 8.47
N LYS A 124 9.37 10.07 9.49
CA LYS A 124 9.60 11.50 9.30
C LYS A 124 10.95 11.76 8.62
N LYS A 125 12.02 11.09 9.06
CA LYS A 125 13.36 11.23 8.48
C LYS A 125 13.47 10.73 7.06
N LEU A 126 12.78 9.64 6.73
CA LEU A 126 12.69 9.14 5.35
C LEU A 126 12.00 10.17 4.43
N ILE A 127 10.91 10.77 4.87
CA ILE A 127 10.20 11.81 4.10
C ILE A 127 11.06 13.08 3.97
N GLU A 128 11.73 13.50 5.06
CA GLU A 128 12.67 14.62 5.04
C GLU A 128 13.79 14.39 4.02
N ASN A 129 14.42 13.22 4.06
CA ASN A 129 15.49 12.86 3.13
C ASN A 129 15.00 12.82 1.67
N PHE A 130 13.85 12.19 1.40
CA PHE A 130 13.24 12.18 0.07
C PHE A 130 13.00 13.60 -0.45
N TYR A 131 12.37 14.46 0.37
CA TYR A 131 12.06 15.84 0.00
C TYR A 131 13.32 16.67 -0.31
N LEU A 132 14.39 16.48 0.47
CA LEU A 132 15.65 17.20 0.29
C LEU A 132 16.36 16.79 -1.01
N ARG A 133 16.29 15.52 -1.39
CA ARG A 133 16.95 14.99 -2.60
C ARG A 133 16.13 15.21 -3.86
N ASN A 134 14.82 15.10 -3.76
CA ASN A 134 13.94 15.13 -4.91
C ASN A 134 13.54 16.57 -5.27
N LYS A 135 14.37 17.24 -6.08
CA LYS A 135 14.12 18.62 -6.55
C LYS A 135 12.77 18.77 -7.24
N LYS A 136 12.34 17.78 -8.02
CA LYS A 136 11.04 17.82 -8.73
C LYS A 136 9.87 17.82 -7.74
N PHE A 137 9.85 16.87 -6.82
CA PHE A 137 8.81 16.79 -5.80
C PHE A 137 8.83 18.00 -4.87
N ARG A 138 10.03 18.47 -4.48
CA ARG A 138 10.17 19.71 -3.72
C ARG A 138 9.53 20.89 -4.44
N ASN A 139 9.83 21.10 -5.71
CA ASN A 139 9.23 22.18 -6.50
C ASN A 139 7.70 22.04 -6.54
N LEU A 140 7.18 20.81 -6.70
CA LEU A 140 5.74 20.56 -6.64
C LEU A 140 5.15 20.96 -5.28
N VAL A 141 5.78 20.58 -4.16
CA VAL A 141 5.33 20.97 -2.82
C VAL A 141 5.33 22.49 -2.67
N VAL A 142 6.41 23.17 -3.04
CA VAL A 142 6.55 24.63 -2.89
C VAL A 142 5.54 25.37 -3.78
N ASN A 143 5.36 24.93 -5.02
CA ASN A 143 4.42 25.53 -5.95
C ASN A 143 2.96 25.25 -5.60
N SER A 144 2.70 24.20 -4.81
CA SER A 144 1.35 23.83 -4.38
C SER A 144 0.75 24.80 -3.36
N ASP A 145 1.56 25.46 -2.53
CA ASP A 145 1.12 26.39 -1.50
C ASP A 145 2.09 27.57 -1.31
N PRO A 146 1.68 28.80 -1.63
CA PRO A 146 2.50 30.01 -1.43
C PRO A 146 2.95 30.24 0.01
N GLU A 147 2.28 29.66 1.02
CA GLU A 147 2.71 29.79 2.42
C GLU A 147 3.98 28.99 2.75
N PHE A 148 4.26 27.92 1.99
CA PHE A 148 5.50 27.18 2.15
C PHE A 148 6.72 28.00 1.74
N GLU A 149 6.57 28.90 0.76
CA GLU A 149 7.63 29.81 0.32
C GLU A 149 8.00 30.84 1.41
N LYS A 150 6.99 31.37 2.11
CA LYS A 150 7.18 32.33 3.23
C LYS A 150 7.83 31.67 4.46
N GLY A 151 7.59 30.38 4.69
CA GLY A 151 8.17 29.62 5.80
C GLY A 151 9.61 29.15 5.58
N MET A 152 10.09 29.11 4.34
CA MET A 152 11.45 28.66 3.98
C MET A 152 12.51 29.76 3.99
N LYS A 153 12.12 31.05 3.94
CA LYS A 153 13.03 32.18 4.15
C LYS A 153 13.03 32.60 5.62
N LEU A 154 13.86 31.96 6.44
CA LEU A 154 14.30 32.54 7.71
C LEU A 154 15.80 32.30 7.84
N GLU A 155 16.52 33.35 8.24
CA GLU A 155 17.98 33.50 8.33
C GLU A 155 18.71 32.45 9.19
N LYS A 156 18.04 31.42 9.72
CA LYS A 156 18.60 30.41 10.63
C LYS A 156 18.02 29.01 10.45
N GLY A 157 17.98 28.51 9.21
CA GLY A 157 17.86 27.07 8.95
C GLY A 157 16.59 26.64 8.20
N PHE A 158 16.73 25.50 7.52
CA PHE A 158 15.70 24.85 6.74
C PHE A 158 14.47 24.48 7.60
N ARG A 159 13.29 25.04 7.28
CA ARG A 159 12.00 24.60 7.85
C ARG A 159 11.32 23.63 6.89
N PHE A 160 11.14 22.40 7.36
CA PHE A 160 10.43 21.37 6.62
C PHE A 160 8.95 21.76 6.40
N PRO A 161 8.41 21.74 5.16
CA PRO A 161 7.03 22.14 4.91
C PRO A 161 6.04 21.29 5.71
N THR A 162 5.13 21.97 6.40
CA THR A 162 4.01 21.30 7.07
C THR A 162 2.97 20.87 6.03
N GLY A 163 1.87 20.24 6.46
CA GLY A 163 0.79 19.86 5.55
C GLY A 163 0.57 18.36 5.44
N ARG A 164 -0.46 17.98 4.68
CA ARG A 164 -0.94 16.60 4.60
C ARG A 164 -0.32 15.81 3.46
N TRP A 165 0.46 16.43 2.58
CA TRP A 165 1.25 15.74 1.55
C TRP A 165 2.15 14.64 2.13
N GLN A 166 2.60 14.80 3.39
CA GLN A 166 3.38 13.77 4.07
C GLN A 166 2.59 12.45 4.22
N ASN A 167 1.25 12.45 4.13
CA ASN A 167 0.43 11.24 4.22
C ASN A 167 0.59 10.29 3.03
N PHE A 168 1.04 10.80 1.88
CA PHE A 168 1.28 9.99 0.68
C PHE A 168 2.47 9.03 0.82
N PHE A 169 3.31 9.22 1.85
CA PHE A 169 4.54 8.47 2.05
C PHE A 169 4.40 7.39 3.11
N GLY A 170 5.08 6.26 2.91
CA GLY A 170 5.26 5.25 3.95
C GLY A 170 3.95 4.69 4.50
N SER A 171 2.95 4.46 3.65
CA SER A 171 1.65 3.95 4.09
C SER A 171 1.77 2.59 4.77
N GLN A 172 2.62 1.67 4.28
CA GLN A 172 2.82 0.36 4.91
C GLN A 172 3.54 0.46 6.25
N LEU A 173 4.36 1.50 6.46
CA LEU A 173 5.07 1.72 7.72
C LEU A 173 4.12 1.93 8.90
N ARG A 174 2.93 2.48 8.64
CA ARG A 174 1.98 2.87 9.69
C ARG A 174 0.68 2.09 9.67
N ARG A 175 0.44 1.27 8.65
CA ARG A 175 -0.79 0.47 8.53
C ARG A 175 -0.65 -0.75 7.62
N SER A 176 -1.49 -1.75 7.86
CA SER A 176 -1.73 -2.85 6.93
C SER A 176 -2.52 -2.35 5.72
N ILE A 177 -2.26 -2.97 4.58
CA ILE A 177 -2.84 -2.60 3.30
C ILE A 177 -3.34 -3.86 2.62
N TYR A 178 -4.62 -3.87 2.27
CA TYR A 178 -5.19 -4.86 1.38
C TYR A 178 -5.25 -4.30 -0.04
N THR A 179 -4.90 -5.09 -1.03
CA THR A 179 -5.04 -4.70 -2.44
C THR A 179 -5.95 -5.71 -3.13
N VAL A 180 -7.06 -5.24 -3.69
CA VAL A 180 -7.87 -6.04 -4.62
C VAL A 180 -7.31 -5.80 -6.02
N TRP A 181 -6.57 -6.78 -6.52
CA TRP A 181 -6.00 -6.73 -7.85
C TRP A 181 -7.00 -7.23 -8.88
N ILE A 182 -7.22 -6.39 -9.88
CA ILE A 182 -7.94 -6.69 -11.10
C ILE A 182 -6.86 -6.87 -12.17
N ASN A 183 -6.53 -8.13 -12.43
CA ASN A 183 -5.49 -8.51 -13.37
C ASN A 183 -6.13 -8.54 -14.76
N ASP A 184 -5.59 -7.77 -15.69
CA ASP A 184 -6.03 -7.69 -17.08
C ASP A 184 -4.88 -8.11 -17.99
N LEU A 185 -5.01 -9.30 -18.59
CA LEU A 185 -3.98 -9.89 -19.45
C LEU A 185 -3.69 -9.04 -20.69
N THR A 186 -4.60 -8.15 -21.08
CA THR A 186 -4.46 -7.27 -22.25
C THR A 186 -3.87 -5.90 -21.88
N GLY A 187 -3.93 -5.53 -20.61
CA GLY A 187 -3.62 -4.20 -20.06
C GLY A 187 -4.46 -3.04 -20.62
N THR A 188 -5.57 -3.33 -21.31
CA THR A 188 -6.45 -2.31 -21.89
C THR A 188 -7.12 -1.46 -20.82
N LYS A 189 -7.57 -2.08 -19.73
CA LYS A 189 -8.26 -1.41 -18.63
C LYS A 189 -7.35 -0.45 -17.89
N GLU A 190 -6.09 -0.84 -17.65
CA GLU A 190 -5.12 0.06 -17.00
C GLU A 190 -4.83 1.28 -17.87
N ARG A 191 -4.64 1.11 -19.19
CA ARG A 191 -4.44 2.22 -20.13
C ARG A 191 -5.62 3.19 -20.18
N GLU A 192 -6.84 2.65 -20.19
CA GLU A 192 -8.07 3.46 -20.15
C GLU A 192 -8.20 4.21 -18.82
N LEU A 193 -7.87 3.56 -17.71
CA LEU A 193 -7.87 4.17 -16.38
C LEU A 193 -6.84 5.32 -16.29
N VAL A 194 -5.63 5.13 -16.83
CA VAL A 194 -4.60 6.16 -16.92
C VAL A 194 -5.10 7.37 -17.71
N LYS A 195 -5.69 7.14 -18.90
CA LYS A 195 -6.28 8.21 -19.72
C LYS A 195 -7.39 8.94 -18.96
N THR A 196 -8.24 8.19 -18.26
CA THR A 196 -9.35 8.71 -17.47
C THR A 196 -8.84 9.64 -16.37
N ILE A 197 -7.89 9.19 -15.56
CA ILE A 197 -7.37 9.97 -14.43
C ILE A 197 -6.58 11.20 -14.92
N ASN A 198 -5.76 11.06 -15.96
CA ASN A 198 -5.07 12.21 -16.56
C ASN A 198 -6.07 13.26 -17.12
N GLY A 199 -7.26 12.83 -17.53
CA GLY A 199 -8.35 13.71 -17.94
C GLY A 199 -9.12 14.37 -16.78
N PHE A 200 -8.85 13.99 -15.52
CA PHE A 200 -9.52 14.62 -14.38
C PHE A 200 -8.92 16.00 -14.10
N SER A 201 -9.79 16.97 -13.83
CA SER A 201 -9.37 18.27 -13.30
C SER A 201 -8.67 18.08 -11.94
N ASN A 202 -7.35 18.26 -11.89
CA ASN A 202 -6.56 18.23 -10.66
C ASN A 202 -6.56 19.60 -9.96
N ARG A 203 -7.75 20.07 -9.55
CA ARG A 203 -7.93 21.32 -8.81
C ARG A 203 -8.88 21.05 -7.65
N PRO A 204 -8.62 21.62 -6.46
CA PRO A 204 -9.56 21.61 -5.35
C PRO A 204 -10.90 22.13 -5.78
N LYS A 205 -11.84 21.20 -5.90
CA LYS A 205 -13.23 21.52 -5.92
C LYS A 205 -13.71 21.35 -4.49
N PHE A 206 -14.14 22.47 -3.89
CA PHE A 206 -14.99 22.55 -2.70
C PHE A 206 -14.33 22.68 -1.30
N GLY A 207 -15.09 23.29 -0.37
CA GLY A 207 -14.73 23.37 1.06
C GLY A 207 -14.90 22.03 1.80
N VAL A 208 -14.40 21.95 3.04
CA VAL A 208 -14.26 20.71 3.85
C VAL A 208 -15.52 19.86 3.91
N VAL A 209 -16.70 20.47 4.08
CA VAL A 209 -17.98 19.74 4.17
C VAL A 209 -18.24 19.00 2.86
N LEU A 210 -18.23 19.69 1.73
CA LEU A 210 -18.51 19.08 0.43
C LEU A 210 -17.42 18.10 -0.01
N PHE A 211 -16.16 18.27 0.42
CA PHE A 211 -15.11 17.26 0.27
C PHE A 211 -15.49 15.94 0.97
N LEU A 212 -15.99 16.00 2.20
CA LEU A 212 -16.36 14.79 2.95
C LEU A 212 -17.50 14.01 2.25
N PHE A 213 -18.50 14.71 1.73
CA PHE A 213 -19.68 14.11 1.10
C PHE A 213 -19.47 13.70 -0.37
N ALA A 214 -18.76 14.50 -1.17
CA ALA A 214 -18.72 14.33 -2.64
C ALA A 214 -17.31 14.27 -3.24
N GLY A 215 -16.26 14.55 -2.47
CA GLY A 215 -14.89 14.71 -2.98
C GLY A 215 -13.84 13.80 -2.35
N ASN A 216 -14.23 12.83 -1.54
CA ASN A 216 -13.27 12.03 -0.79
C ASN A 216 -12.51 11.00 -1.65
N CYS A 217 -11.49 10.37 -1.07
CA CYS A 217 -10.65 9.36 -1.73
C CYS A 217 -11.45 8.23 -2.39
N SER A 218 -12.41 7.65 -1.67
CA SER A 218 -13.23 6.54 -2.17
C SER A 218 -14.12 6.94 -3.32
N LYS A 219 -14.71 8.14 -3.26
CA LYS A 219 -15.54 8.65 -4.35
C LYS A 219 -14.71 8.91 -5.61
N TRP A 220 -13.51 9.45 -5.46
CA TRP A 220 -12.58 9.64 -6.58
C TRP A 220 -12.14 8.31 -7.23
N VAL A 221 -11.80 7.30 -6.41
CA VAL A 221 -11.52 5.94 -6.91
C VAL A 221 -12.76 5.37 -7.63
N GLN A 222 -13.95 5.58 -7.06
CA GLN A 222 -15.20 5.12 -7.67
C GLN A 222 -15.43 5.80 -9.03
N ASP A 223 -15.26 7.11 -9.12
CA ASP A 223 -15.48 7.87 -10.36
C ASP A 223 -14.45 7.52 -11.45
N ALA A 224 -13.21 7.19 -11.06
CA ALA A 224 -12.18 6.73 -11.98
C ALA A 224 -12.53 5.35 -12.56
N LEU A 225 -12.87 4.38 -11.70
CA LEU A 225 -13.18 3.02 -12.16
C LEU A 225 -14.49 2.94 -12.95
N LYS A 226 -15.52 3.72 -12.59
CA LYS A 226 -16.79 3.74 -13.34
C LYS A 226 -16.62 4.07 -14.82
N ARG A 227 -15.63 4.90 -15.16
CA ARG A 227 -15.36 5.35 -16.53
C ARG A 227 -14.53 4.36 -17.34
N VAL A 228 -14.08 3.27 -16.74
CA VAL A 228 -13.38 2.19 -17.43
C VAL A 228 -14.40 1.16 -17.91
N GLU A 229 -14.25 0.71 -19.15
CA GLU A 229 -15.19 -0.19 -19.80
C GLU A 229 -15.46 -1.46 -18.96
N GLY A 230 -16.75 -1.79 -18.83
CA GLY A 230 -17.25 -2.97 -18.11
C GLY A 230 -17.44 -2.80 -16.61
N PHE A 231 -16.85 -1.79 -15.95
CA PHE A 231 -17.05 -1.60 -14.51
C PHE A 231 -18.44 -1.05 -14.18
N GLU A 232 -18.91 -0.04 -14.92
CA GLU A 232 -20.26 0.51 -14.73
C GLU A 232 -21.33 -0.55 -14.98
N GLU A 233 -21.22 -1.29 -16.09
CA GLU A 233 -22.13 -2.39 -16.44
C GLU A 233 -22.12 -3.52 -15.42
N ALA A 234 -20.99 -3.74 -14.74
CA ALA A 234 -20.88 -4.69 -13.65
C ALA A 234 -21.58 -4.20 -12.36
N GLY A 235 -22.25 -3.05 -12.38
CA GLY A 235 -23.01 -2.50 -11.26
C GLY A 235 -22.11 -1.93 -10.18
N PHE A 236 -20.95 -1.40 -10.56
CA PHE A 236 -20.08 -0.67 -9.66
C PHE A 236 -20.74 0.67 -9.30
N GLY A 237 -21.20 0.84 -8.06
CA GLY A 237 -22.00 1.99 -7.66
C GLY A 237 -22.36 2.01 -6.18
N GLN A 238 -22.83 3.16 -5.70
CA GLN A 238 -22.87 3.51 -4.28
C GLN A 238 -23.73 2.57 -3.42
N ASN A 239 -23.12 2.03 -2.38
CA ASN A 239 -23.77 1.22 -1.37
C ASN A 239 -24.49 2.05 -0.29
N TRP A 240 -25.71 2.52 -0.60
CA TRP A 240 -26.45 3.45 0.26
C TRP A 240 -26.78 2.90 1.65
N LEU A 241 -27.01 1.59 1.76
CA LEU A 241 -27.35 0.92 3.03
C LEU A 241 -26.19 0.80 4.01
N ALA A 242 -24.95 0.71 3.52
CA ALA A 242 -23.78 0.58 4.37
C ALA A 242 -23.06 1.92 4.61
N ASP A 243 -23.03 2.77 3.58
CA ASP A 243 -22.28 4.03 3.61
C ASP A 243 -23.14 5.29 3.68
N GLY A 244 -24.46 5.16 3.60
CA GLY A 244 -25.33 6.34 3.49
C GLY A 244 -24.94 7.16 2.23
N THR A 245 -25.06 8.48 2.31
CA THR A 245 -24.72 9.37 1.20
C THR A 245 -23.22 9.49 0.95
N PHE A 246 -22.39 8.77 1.71
CA PHE A 246 -20.94 8.74 1.53
C PHE A 246 -20.52 7.51 0.71
N THR A 247 -19.27 7.51 0.26
CA THR A 247 -18.57 6.31 -0.23
C THR A 247 -17.40 6.06 0.71
N SER A 248 -17.41 4.94 1.43
CA SER A 248 -16.29 4.57 2.32
C SER A 248 -15.20 3.84 1.55
N PRO A 249 -13.95 3.82 2.05
CA PRO A 249 -12.89 2.99 1.51
C PRO A 249 -13.28 1.51 1.41
N LYS A 250 -13.97 1.01 2.44
CA LYS A 250 -14.49 -0.37 2.45
C LYS A 250 -15.58 -0.59 1.39
N GLY A 251 -16.47 0.38 1.21
CA GLY A 251 -17.51 0.42 0.17
C GLY A 251 -16.95 0.29 -1.23
N VAL A 252 -16.05 1.19 -1.61
CA VAL A 252 -15.47 1.14 -2.97
C VAL A 252 -14.66 -0.14 -3.20
N THR A 253 -14.02 -0.68 -2.17
CA THR A 253 -13.29 -1.96 -2.26
C THR A 253 -14.24 -3.15 -2.44
N GLU A 254 -15.36 -3.18 -1.70
CA GLU A 254 -16.42 -4.19 -1.88
C GLU A 254 -17.00 -4.14 -3.29
N GLU A 255 -17.34 -2.93 -3.75
CA GLU A 255 -17.89 -2.68 -5.08
C GLU A 255 -16.89 -3.13 -6.16
N ALA A 256 -15.60 -2.79 -6.03
CA ALA A 256 -14.58 -3.10 -7.03
C ALA A 256 -14.38 -4.61 -7.13
N PHE A 257 -14.30 -5.28 -5.99
CA PHE A 257 -14.24 -6.73 -5.93
C PHE A 257 -15.47 -7.39 -6.57
N SER A 258 -16.67 -6.88 -6.28
CA SER A 258 -17.92 -7.39 -6.85
C SER A 258 -18.00 -7.20 -8.37
N ALA A 259 -17.63 -6.01 -8.85
CA ALA A 259 -17.61 -5.67 -10.26
C ALA A 259 -16.60 -6.51 -11.03
N ALA A 260 -15.38 -6.63 -10.52
CA ALA A 260 -14.33 -7.42 -11.13
C ALA A 260 -14.71 -8.91 -11.22
N ARG A 261 -15.40 -9.45 -10.20
CA ARG A 261 -15.94 -10.81 -10.26
C ARG A 261 -16.99 -11.02 -11.34
N LYS A 262 -17.83 -10.02 -11.60
CA LYS A 262 -18.83 -10.08 -12.68
C LYS A 262 -18.18 -9.97 -14.06
N ILE A 263 -17.14 -9.14 -14.19
CA ILE A 263 -16.34 -9.05 -15.42
C ILE A 263 -15.65 -10.40 -15.70
N MET A 264 -14.98 -10.98 -14.69
CA MET A 264 -14.35 -12.30 -14.78
C MET A 264 -15.33 -13.43 -15.15
N ALA A 265 -16.62 -13.30 -14.82
CA ALA A 265 -17.63 -14.28 -15.23
C ALA A 265 -17.98 -14.20 -16.73
N LYS A 266 -17.62 -13.10 -17.41
CA LYS A 266 -17.90 -12.84 -18.83
C LYS A 266 -16.64 -12.82 -19.71
N SER A 267 -15.45 -12.74 -19.12
CA SER A 267 -14.16 -12.64 -19.82
C SER A 267 -13.12 -13.55 -19.18
N SER A 268 -12.37 -14.29 -20.00
CA SER A 268 -11.22 -15.10 -19.58
C SER A 268 -9.96 -14.28 -19.29
N ASP A 269 -9.92 -13.03 -19.74
CA ASP A 269 -8.71 -12.19 -19.72
C ASP A 269 -8.59 -11.37 -18.44
N VAL A 270 -9.63 -11.42 -17.58
CA VAL A 270 -9.69 -10.69 -16.32
C VAL A 270 -9.87 -11.65 -15.16
N PHE A 271 -9.02 -11.53 -14.14
CA PHE A 271 -9.16 -12.30 -12.90
C PHE A 271 -8.80 -11.49 -11.66
N VAL A 272 -9.24 -11.96 -10.49
CA VAL A 272 -9.19 -11.18 -9.24
C VAL A 272 -8.37 -11.88 -8.18
N THR A 273 -7.32 -11.20 -7.71
CA THR A 273 -6.53 -11.64 -6.56
C THR A 273 -6.61 -10.59 -5.45
N ILE A 274 -6.35 -11.01 -4.21
CA ILE A 274 -6.29 -10.07 -3.08
C ILE A 274 -4.98 -10.27 -2.36
N GLU A 275 -4.20 -9.21 -2.20
CA GLU A 275 -2.94 -9.22 -1.47
C GLU A 275 -3.07 -8.45 -0.14
N LEU A 276 -2.22 -8.82 0.81
CA LEU A 276 -2.09 -8.13 2.10
C LEU A 276 -0.62 -7.79 2.28
N MET A 277 -0.35 -6.50 2.40
CA MET A 277 0.92 -5.98 2.86
C MET A 277 0.78 -5.66 4.34
N PRO A 278 1.36 -6.47 5.25
CA PRO A 278 1.23 -6.23 6.67
C PRO A 278 1.97 -4.94 7.07
N GLN A 279 1.43 -4.27 8.09
CA GLN A 279 2.11 -3.15 8.75
C GLN A 279 3.53 -3.55 9.16
N VAL A 280 4.52 -2.72 8.85
CA VAL A 280 5.89 -2.92 9.34
C VAL A 280 5.91 -2.87 10.87
N PRO A 281 6.53 -3.83 11.57
CA PRO A 281 6.64 -3.82 13.03
C PRO A 281 7.26 -2.51 13.53
N GLY A 282 6.83 -2.00 14.70
CA GLY A 282 7.30 -0.69 15.13
C GLY A 282 6.55 -0.08 16.31
N THR A 283 6.74 1.22 16.50
CA THR A 283 6.06 2.02 17.54
C THR A 283 4.76 2.66 17.06
N TYR A 284 4.41 2.47 15.79
CA TYR A 284 3.06 2.82 15.32
C TYR A 284 2.01 1.98 16.04
N PRO A 285 0.86 2.57 16.38
CA PRO A 285 -0.27 1.78 16.87
C PRO A 285 -0.68 0.74 15.83
N LYS A 286 -1.18 -0.39 16.34
CA LYS A 286 -1.67 -1.47 15.49
C LYS A 286 -2.78 -0.98 14.58
N SER A 287 -2.69 -1.40 13.33
CA SER A 287 -3.72 -1.20 12.32
C SER A 287 -5.06 -1.78 12.77
N LYS A 288 -6.16 -1.12 12.38
CA LYS A 288 -7.52 -1.57 12.67
C LYS A 288 -8.32 -1.68 11.38
N PRO A 289 -9.15 -2.73 11.25
CA PRO A 289 -9.93 -2.97 10.06
C PRO A 289 -10.84 -1.76 9.77
N PRO A 290 -10.97 -1.34 8.50
CA PRO A 290 -11.86 -0.26 8.15
C PRO A 290 -13.32 -0.72 8.26
N TYR A 291 -14.20 0.23 8.53
CA TYR A 291 -15.65 0.05 8.57
C TYR A 291 -16.33 0.86 7.47
N PHE A 292 -17.53 0.40 7.10
CA PHE A 292 -18.49 1.28 6.44
C PHE A 292 -18.88 2.42 7.36
N VAL A 293 -19.43 3.51 6.80
CA VAL A 293 -19.81 4.69 7.59
C VAL A 293 -20.83 4.32 8.67
N ILE A 294 -21.90 3.61 8.31
CA ILE A 294 -22.93 3.22 9.26
C ILE A 294 -22.43 2.11 10.19
N GLU A 295 -21.60 1.19 9.70
CA GLU A 295 -20.96 0.16 10.52
C GLU A 295 -20.12 0.78 11.66
N SER A 296 -19.45 1.90 11.39
CA SER A 296 -18.61 2.58 12.38
C SER A 296 -19.42 3.09 13.58
N VAL A 297 -20.65 3.53 13.37
CA VAL A 297 -21.56 4.01 14.42
C VAL A 297 -21.83 2.91 15.45
N PHE A 298 -21.97 1.66 14.98
CA PHE A 298 -22.31 0.51 15.82
C PHE A 298 -21.10 -0.26 16.38
N LYS A 299 -19.91 -0.09 15.79
CA LYS A 299 -18.70 -0.83 16.20
C LYS A 299 -17.65 0.04 16.88
N ASN A 300 -17.68 1.36 16.69
CA ASN A 300 -16.70 2.23 17.31
C ASN A 300 -17.01 2.43 18.80
N ARG A 301 -16.06 2.08 19.66
CA ARG A 301 -16.14 2.21 21.13
C ARG A 301 -16.43 3.63 21.62
N LEU A 302 -16.13 4.65 20.82
CA LEU A 302 -16.41 6.04 21.16
C LEU A 302 -17.86 6.46 20.84
N VAL A 303 -18.49 5.81 19.86
CA VAL A 303 -19.80 6.23 19.32
C VAL A 303 -20.92 5.33 19.82
N TRP A 304 -20.70 4.01 19.81
CA TRP A 304 -21.77 3.08 20.13
C TRP A 304 -22.37 3.22 21.53
N PRO A 305 -21.64 3.63 22.60
CA PRO A 305 -22.26 3.80 23.92
C PRO A 305 -23.35 4.88 23.92
N VAL A 306 -23.13 5.97 23.19
CA VAL A 306 -24.11 7.06 23.04
C VAL A 306 -25.35 6.55 22.30
N VAL A 307 -25.15 5.84 21.19
CA VAL A 307 -26.25 5.28 20.39
C VAL A 307 -27.03 4.21 21.17
N ALA A 308 -26.33 3.35 21.93
CA ALA A 308 -26.98 2.33 22.75
C ALA A 308 -27.79 2.93 23.90
N PHE A 309 -27.35 4.05 24.47
CA PHE A 309 -28.06 4.75 25.54
C PHE A 309 -29.32 5.46 25.03
N PHE A 310 -29.21 6.28 23.97
CA PHE A 310 -30.33 7.07 23.47
C PHE A 310 -31.25 6.28 22.50
N HIS A 311 -30.71 5.29 21.79
CA HIS A 311 -31.43 4.52 20.77
C HIS A 311 -31.10 3.02 20.83
N PRO A 312 -31.46 2.30 21.92
CA PRO A 312 -31.07 0.91 22.13
C PRO A 312 -31.56 -0.05 21.03
N ILE A 313 -32.78 0.15 20.53
CA ILE A 313 -33.33 -0.67 19.43
C ILE A 313 -32.52 -0.47 18.15
N VAL A 314 -32.22 0.77 17.78
CA VAL A 314 -31.41 1.10 16.60
C VAL A 314 -30.02 0.48 16.71
N TYR A 315 -29.40 0.56 17.89
CA TYR A 315 -28.11 -0.08 18.14
C TYR A 315 -28.16 -1.61 17.95
N LEU A 316 -29.15 -2.29 18.54
CA LEU A 316 -29.28 -3.75 18.43
C LEU A 316 -29.53 -4.20 16.98
N VAL A 317 -30.46 -3.56 16.28
CA VAL A 317 -30.79 -3.85 14.87
C VAL A 317 -29.58 -3.59 13.98
N GLY A 318 -28.92 -2.43 14.13
CA GLY A 318 -27.72 -2.09 13.37
C GLY A 318 -26.58 -3.08 13.59
N ARG A 319 -26.32 -3.45 14.85
CA ARG A 319 -25.30 -4.45 15.18
C ARG A 319 -25.64 -5.82 14.59
N PHE A 320 -26.90 -6.24 14.60
CA PHE A 320 -27.35 -7.48 13.95
C PHE A 320 -27.10 -7.42 12.44
N TYR A 321 -27.55 -6.35 11.77
CA TYR A 321 -27.39 -6.15 10.33
C TYR A 321 -25.92 -6.25 9.89
N PHE A 322 -25.00 -5.51 10.52
CA PHE A 322 -23.58 -5.54 10.13
C PHE A 322 -22.83 -6.80 10.58
N LYS A 323 -23.38 -7.57 11.51
CA LYS A 323 -22.79 -8.85 11.92
C LYS A 323 -23.20 -9.98 11.00
N PHE A 324 -24.47 -10.02 10.60
CA PHE A 324 -25.07 -11.19 9.94
C PHE A 324 -25.47 -10.96 8.48
N ILE A 325 -25.87 -9.75 8.11
CA ILE A 325 -26.39 -9.45 6.77
C ILE A 325 -25.29 -8.81 5.91
N LYS A 326 -24.74 -7.68 6.33
CA LYS A 326 -23.74 -6.92 5.55
C LYS A 326 -22.31 -7.30 5.92
N GLY A 327 -21.98 -8.58 5.74
CA GLY A 327 -20.76 -9.23 6.23
C GLY A 327 -19.50 -9.08 5.37
N PHE A 328 -19.38 -8.03 4.53
CA PHE A 328 -18.14 -7.85 3.75
C PHE A 328 -16.96 -7.64 4.70
N SER A 329 -15.99 -8.55 4.61
CA SER A 329 -14.75 -8.52 5.36
C SER A 329 -13.64 -8.80 4.37
N ILE A 330 -12.80 -7.79 4.13
CA ILE A 330 -11.68 -7.93 3.22
C ILE A 330 -10.74 -9.05 3.68
N GLN A 331 -10.58 -9.25 4.99
CA GLN A 331 -9.81 -10.38 5.54
C GLN A 331 -10.40 -11.74 5.16
N LYS A 332 -11.72 -11.93 5.26
CA LYS A 332 -12.36 -13.19 4.81
C LYS A 332 -12.23 -13.38 3.30
N LYS A 333 -12.33 -12.30 2.52
CA LYS A 333 -12.12 -12.35 1.06
C LYS A 333 -10.68 -12.64 0.72
N TYR A 334 -9.74 -12.03 1.42
CA TYR A 334 -8.33 -12.31 1.33
C TYR A 334 -8.06 -13.79 1.59
N GLU A 335 -8.56 -14.39 2.67
CA GLU A 335 -8.42 -15.84 2.91
C GLU A 335 -8.99 -16.71 1.77
N GLN A 336 -10.00 -16.21 1.05
CA GLN A 336 -10.60 -16.88 -0.11
C GLN A 336 -9.83 -16.66 -1.42
N TYR A 337 -9.19 -15.50 -1.62
CA TYR A 337 -8.66 -15.01 -2.90
C TYR A 337 -7.14 -14.75 -2.90
N PHE A 338 -6.46 -14.88 -1.76
CA PHE A 338 -5.01 -14.68 -1.63
C PHE A 338 -4.17 -15.74 -2.35
N SER A 339 -4.78 -16.84 -2.81
CA SER A 339 -4.05 -17.90 -3.52
C SER A 339 -4.93 -18.87 -4.30
N TYR A 340 -6.24 -18.62 -4.43
CA TYR A 340 -7.12 -19.58 -5.11
C TYR A 340 -6.84 -19.66 -6.62
N GLN A 341 -6.42 -18.57 -7.28
CA GLN A 341 -6.09 -18.57 -8.71
C GLN A 341 -4.60 -18.80 -8.99
N ALA A 342 -3.69 -18.20 -8.21
CA ALA A 342 -2.25 -18.45 -8.33
C ALA A 342 -1.90 -19.93 -8.09
N ALA A 343 -2.56 -20.62 -7.16
CA ALA A 343 -2.30 -22.04 -6.89
C ALA A 343 -3.12 -23.01 -7.76
N SER A 344 -4.27 -22.61 -8.32
CA SER A 344 -5.04 -23.52 -9.18
C SER A 344 -4.55 -23.54 -10.63
N VAL A 345 -4.05 -22.40 -11.14
CA VAL A 345 -3.51 -22.29 -12.50
C VAL A 345 -2.11 -22.89 -12.59
N SER A 346 -1.26 -22.77 -11.56
CA SER A 346 0.12 -23.28 -11.62
C SER A 346 0.30 -24.72 -11.12
N VAL A 347 -0.62 -25.27 -10.32
CA VAL A 347 -0.41 -26.58 -9.65
C VAL A 347 -1.33 -27.68 -10.16
N PHE A 348 -2.57 -27.39 -10.58
CA PHE A 348 -3.55 -28.47 -10.78
C PHE A 348 -4.15 -28.60 -12.17
N GLY A 349 -3.93 -27.65 -13.10
CA GLY A 349 -4.46 -27.74 -14.47
C GLY A 349 -5.99 -27.88 -14.61
N SER A 350 -6.72 -28.05 -13.51
CA SER A 350 -8.14 -28.37 -13.42
C SER A 350 -8.64 -28.22 -11.97
N ALA A 351 -9.85 -27.68 -11.81
CA ALA A 351 -10.47 -27.41 -10.52
C ALA A 351 -11.03 -28.65 -9.78
N SER A 352 -11.10 -29.82 -10.43
CA SER A 352 -11.80 -31.00 -9.91
C SER A 352 -11.00 -31.83 -8.88
N GLU A 353 -9.67 -31.84 -8.93
CA GLU A 353 -8.82 -32.59 -7.98
C GLU A 353 -8.77 -31.97 -6.57
N PHE A 354 -9.24 -30.73 -6.40
CA PHE A 354 -9.00 -29.94 -5.19
C PHE A 354 -10.02 -30.16 -4.05
N GLN A 355 -11.18 -30.77 -4.33
CA GLN A 355 -12.28 -30.85 -3.35
C GLN A 355 -11.96 -31.73 -2.12
N GLY A 356 -11.08 -32.73 -2.24
CA GLY A 356 -10.78 -33.67 -1.15
C GLY A 356 -9.75 -33.20 -0.10
N SER A 357 -8.90 -32.22 -0.40
CA SER A 357 -7.73 -31.87 0.45
C SER A 357 -7.59 -30.39 0.81
N LYS A 358 -8.65 -29.60 0.59
CA LYS A 358 -8.70 -28.14 0.72
C LYS A 358 -8.00 -27.60 1.99
N LYS A 359 -8.23 -28.20 3.16
CA LYS A 359 -7.67 -27.71 4.44
C LYS A 359 -6.15 -27.92 4.57
N LYS A 360 -5.62 -29.04 4.05
CA LYS A 360 -4.18 -29.37 4.10
C LYS A 360 -3.40 -28.56 3.09
N VAL A 361 -3.98 -28.34 1.91
CA VAL A 361 -3.40 -27.50 0.85
C VAL A 361 -3.42 -26.02 1.25
N LEU A 362 -4.54 -25.51 1.76
CA LEU A 362 -4.62 -24.14 2.30
C LEU A 362 -3.60 -23.91 3.40
N LYS A 363 -3.38 -24.89 4.30
CA LYS A 363 -2.36 -24.78 5.34
C LYS A 363 -0.94 -24.73 4.75
N LYS A 364 -0.60 -25.60 3.80
CA LYS A 364 0.73 -25.59 3.14
C LYS A 364 0.98 -24.30 2.37
N LEU A 365 0.00 -23.82 1.60
CA LEU A 365 0.08 -22.55 0.88
C LEU A 365 0.25 -21.38 1.86
N ARG A 366 -0.58 -21.32 2.90
CA ARG A 366 -0.46 -20.31 3.95
C ARG A 366 0.92 -20.36 4.61
N ASP A 367 1.40 -21.53 5.01
CA ASP A 367 2.69 -21.68 5.68
C ASP A 367 3.87 -21.36 4.72
N GLY A 368 3.70 -21.50 3.40
CA GLY A 368 4.69 -21.08 2.39
C GLY A 368 4.73 -19.56 2.14
N PHE A 369 3.58 -18.89 2.09
CA PHE A 369 3.50 -17.45 1.82
C PHE A 369 3.71 -16.57 3.06
N PHE A 370 3.13 -16.94 4.21
CA PHE A 370 3.22 -16.15 5.44
C PHE A 370 4.34 -16.61 6.36
N GLY A 371 5.05 -17.67 5.99
CA GLY A 371 5.88 -18.39 6.93
C GLY A 371 5.05 -19.29 7.85
N SER A 372 5.56 -20.49 8.04
CA SER A 372 5.01 -21.45 8.99
C SER A 372 5.17 -20.95 10.44
N LYS A 373 4.49 -21.62 11.38
CA LYS A 373 4.69 -21.34 12.82
C LYS A 373 6.18 -21.49 13.22
N SER A 374 6.91 -22.40 12.58
CA SER A 374 8.35 -22.55 12.78
C SER A 374 9.15 -21.41 12.16
N TRP A 375 8.81 -20.94 10.96
CA TRP A 375 9.43 -19.75 10.35
C TRP A 375 9.26 -18.50 11.22
N TRP A 376 8.06 -18.24 11.75
CA TRP A 376 7.85 -17.13 12.70
C TRP A 376 8.55 -17.32 14.03
N LYS A 377 8.82 -18.57 14.43
CA LYS A 377 9.64 -18.85 15.61
C LYS A 377 11.11 -18.52 15.31
N GLU A 378 11.59 -18.91 14.13
CA GLU A 378 12.93 -18.58 13.62
C GLU A 378 13.14 -17.07 13.50
N LYS A 379 12.25 -16.32 12.84
CA LYS A 379 12.34 -14.85 12.75
C LYS A 379 12.30 -14.16 14.12
N ARG A 380 11.54 -14.68 15.06
CA ARG A 380 11.57 -14.20 16.46
C ARG A 380 12.91 -14.50 17.13
N ASN A 381 13.50 -15.67 16.87
CA ASN A 381 14.82 -16.02 17.40
C ASN A 381 15.93 -15.17 16.76
N GLU A 382 15.87 -14.92 15.45
CA GLU A 382 16.78 -13.99 14.75
C GLU A 382 16.69 -12.60 15.36
N PHE A 383 15.47 -12.06 15.49
CA PHE A 383 15.24 -10.77 16.13
C PHE A 383 15.75 -10.76 17.59
N HIS A 384 15.51 -11.82 18.34
CA HIS A 384 16.03 -11.96 19.71
C HIS A 384 17.57 -11.98 19.74
N SER A 385 18.20 -12.69 18.80
CA SER A 385 19.67 -12.73 18.68
C SER A 385 20.26 -11.37 18.31
N MET A 386 19.58 -10.60 17.45
CA MET A 386 19.93 -9.22 17.13
C MET A 386 19.87 -8.34 18.39
N LEU A 387 18.82 -8.48 19.20
CA LEU A 387 18.71 -7.78 20.48
C LEU A 387 19.84 -8.18 21.45
N LEU A 388 20.21 -9.45 21.52
CA LEU A 388 21.32 -9.92 22.36
C LEU A 388 22.68 -9.35 21.87
N ARG A 389 22.91 -9.25 20.56
CA ARG A 389 24.10 -8.58 20.00
C ARG A 389 24.12 -7.10 20.32
N ALA A 390 22.99 -6.41 20.16
CA ALA A 390 22.85 -5.01 20.56
C ALA A 390 23.17 -4.81 22.05
N LYS A 391 22.80 -5.77 22.91
CA LYS A 391 23.17 -5.75 24.33
C LYS A 391 24.67 -5.89 24.54
N ALA A 392 25.30 -6.86 23.87
CA ALA A 392 26.74 -7.09 23.98
C ALA A 392 27.53 -5.86 23.51
N LEU A 393 27.03 -5.16 22.49
CA LEU A 393 27.57 -3.90 22.00
C LEU A 393 27.23 -2.71 22.89
N GLY A 394 26.57 -2.87 24.04
CA GLY A 394 26.17 -1.77 24.93
C GLY A 394 25.20 -0.77 24.29
N VAL A 395 24.43 -1.21 23.29
CA VAL A 395 23.35 -0.42 22.64
C VAL A 395 22.05 -0.53 23.44
N ILE A 396 21.90 -1.55 24.30
CA ILE A 396 20.73 -1.71 25.20
C ILE A 396 21.15 -2.12 26.62
N ASP A 397 20.53 -1.50 27.62
CA ASP A 397 21.01 -1.59 29.01
C ASP A 397 20.33 -2.67 29.87
N THR A 398 19.13 -3.19 29.52
CA THR A 398 18.46 -4.17 30.41
C THR A 398 17.69 -5.33 29.73
N PRO A 399 17.76 -6.55 30.30
CA PRO A 399 16.90 -7.70 29.93
C PRO A 399 15.39 -7.45 30.15
N LYS A 400 15.04 -6.64 31.16
CA LYS A 400 13.63 -6.33 31.50
C LYS A 400 12.88 -5.62 30.38
N ASP A 401 13.59 -4.92 29.51
CA ASP A 401 12.98 -4.19 28.39
C ASP A 401 12.59 -5.13 27.24
N VAL A 402 13.36 -6.21 27.03
CA VAL A 402 13.02 -7.30 26.10
C VAL A 402 11.77 -8.03 26.60
N GLU A 403 11.74 -8.39 27.88
CA GLU A 403 10.62 -9.13 28.49
C GLU A 403 9.29 -8.35 28.49
N LYS A 404 9.36 -7.03 28.66
CA LYS A 404 8.15 -6.18 28.70
C LYS A 404 7.70 -5.68 27.32
N GLY A 405 8.39 -6.05 26.23
CA GLY A 405 8.10 -5.55 24.88
C GLY A 405 8.24 -4.04 24.75
N ARG A 406 8.91 -3.37 25.71
CA ARG A 406 9.14 -1.91 25.72
C ARG A 406 10.44 -1.54 25.05
N LEU A 407 11.33 -2.50 24.84
CA LEU A 407 12.64 -2.28 24.25
C LEU A 407 12.55 -1.55 22.91
N LEU A 408 11.68 -2.02 22.01
CA LEU A 408 11.52 -1.40 20.69
C LEU A 408 11.09 0.07 20.80
N LYS A 409 10.19 0.36 21.75
CA LYS A 409 9.74 1.74 22.00
C LYS A 409 10.87 2.60 22.55
N ARG A 410 11.63 2.12 23.53
CA ARG A 410 12.77 2.88 24.07
C ARG A 410 13.88 3.08 23.04
N LEU A 411 14.20 2.01 22.31
CA LEU A 411 15.19 2.01 21.25
C LEU A 411 14.82 2.94 20.12
N LEU A 412 13.54 3.17 19.83
CA LEU A 412 13.12 3.99 18.69
C LEU A 412 12.65 5.41 19.09
N ASP A 413 12.22 5.61 20.33
CA ASP A 413 11.55 6.84 20.76
C ASP A 413 12.19 7.53 21.98
N GLU A 414 13.02 6.88 22.82
CA GLU A 414 13.54 7.52 24.05
C GLU A 414 14.99 7.98 23.94
N ASN A 415 15.91 7.18 23.38
CA ASN A 415 17.37 7.44 23.47
C ASN A 415 18.13 7.33 22.14
N SER A 416 17.44 7.47 21.00
CA SER A 416 18.04 7.32 19.69
C SER A 416 17.55 8.37 18.71
N GLU A 417 18.43 8.69 17.77
CA GLU A 417 18.16 9.52 16.61
C GLU A 417 17.99 8.62 15.38
N ALA A 418 17.07 9.00 14.50
CA ALA A 418 16.96 8.36 13.20
C ALA A 418 17.67 9.24 12.18
N GLU A 419 18.56 8.65 11.39
CA GLU A 419 19.24 9.29 10.28
C GLU A 419 19.05 8.48 9.00
N VAL A 420 19.28 9.13 7.88
CA VAL A 420 19.26 8.50 6.56
C VAL A 420 20.57 8.87 5.88
N ASP A 421 21.35 7.88 5.48
CA ASP A 421 22.67 8.12 4.90
C ASP A 421 22.60 8.65 3.46
N SER A 422 23.76 8.88 2.85
CA SER A 422 23.91 9.34 1.45
C SER A 422 23.30 8.39 0.41
N TYR A 423 22.92 7.16 0.76
CA TYR A 423 22.27 6.19 -0.12
C TYR A 423 20.77 6.05 0.13
N GLY A 424 20.22 6.78 1.10
CA GLY A 424 18.80 6.67 1.45
C GLY A 424 18.51 5.55 2.45
N VAL A 425 19.56 4.96 3.06
CA VAL A 425 19.42 3.85 4.00
C VAL A 425 19.16 4.41 5.40
N PRO A 426 18.10 3.96 6.09
CA PRO A 426 17.77 4.41 7.42
C PRO A 426 18.65 3.74 8.50
N TRP A 427 19.17 4.57 9.39
CA TRP A 427 20.01 4.19 10.52
C TRP A 427 19.38 4.66 11.83
N LEU A 428 19.55 3.85 12.87
CA LEU A 428 19.29 4.23 14.24
C LEU A 428 20.62 4.55 14.92
N ILE A 429 20.74 5.77 15.45
CA ILE A 429 21.96 6.26 16.09
C ILE A 429 21.70 6.43 17.58
N ARG A 430 22.56 5.83 18.40
CA ARG A 430 22.59 6.06 19.85
C ARG A 430 23.94 6.64 20.23
N ARG A 431 23.92 7.80 20.90
CA ARG A 431 25.12 8.41 21.50
C ARG A 431 25.14 8.10 22.98
N SER A 432 26.25 7.55 23.47
CA SER A 432 26.46 7.34 24.91
C SER A 432 26.74 8.68 25.61
N PRO A 433 26.62 8.76 26.95
CA PRO A 433 27.03 9.94 27.71
C PRO A 433 28.49 10.35 27.48
N GLU A 434 29.35 9.38 27.15
CA GLU A 434 30.76 9.58 26.82
C GLU A 434 30.99 10.04 25.37
N GLY A 435 29.91 10.27 24.61
CA GLY A 435 29.97 10.73 23.22
C GLY A 435 30.23 9.62 22.19
N ILE A 436 30.24 8.34 22.59
CA ILE A 436 30.43 7.23 21.66
C ILE A 436 29.15 7.03 20.85
N GLU A 437 29.26 7.16 19.54
CA GLU A 437 28.17 6.89 18.60
C GLU A 437 28.14 5.40 18.23
N LYS A 438 26.95 4.80 18.24
CA LYS A 438 26.70 3.45 17.74
C LYS A 438 25.55 3.49 16.76
N ARG A 439 25.69 2.80 15.64
CA ARG A 439 24.69 2.77 14.57
C ARG A 439 24.09 1.36 14.45
N ALA A 440 22.80 1.31 14.15
CA ALA A 440 22.11 0.08 13.82
C ALA A 440 21.31 0.30 12.54
N GLY A 441 21.62 -0.51 11.53
CA GLY A 441 20.90 -0.49 10.27
C GLY A 441 19.47 -1.02 10.42
N LEU A 442 18.52 -0.38 9.74
CA LEU A 442 17.09 -0.68 9.87
C LEU A 442 16.53 -1.49 8.68
N THR A 443 17.41 -1.96 7.81
CA THR A 443 17.08 -2.69 6.58
C THR A 443 17.75 -4.06 6.56
N ASN A 444 17.23 -4.99 5.76
CA ASN A 444 17.83 -6.32 5.60
C ASN A 444 19.30 -6.24 5.15
N GLN A 445 19.64 -5.37 4.20
CA GLN A 445 21.00 -5.28 3.67
C GLN A 445 22.01 -4.76 4.69
N THR A 446 21.60 -3.82 5.55
CA THR A 446 22.49 -3.29 6.59
C THR A 446 22.76 -4.27 7.72
N VAL A 447 21.85 -5.22 7.97
CA VAL A 447 22.06 -6.26 8.98
C VAL A 447 23.03 -7.32 8.46
N ASP A 448 22.94 -7.68 7.18
CA ASP A 448 23.74 -8.76 6.58
C ASP A 448 25.18 -8.37 6.28
N LYS A 449 25.47 -7.08 6.05
CA LYS A 449 26.84 -6.61 5.75
C LYS A 449 27.78 -6.61 6.96
N GLY A 450 27.29 -6.95 8.15
CA GLY A 450 28.11 -7.07 9.36
C GLY A 450 28.87 -5.79 9.72
N ASP A 451 28.46 -4.64 9.17
CA ASP A 451 29.14 -3.36 9.33
C ASP A 451 28.87 -2.87 10.77
N PRO A 452 29.85 -2.99 11.68
CA PRO A 452 29.64 -2.73 13.11
C PRO A 452 29.89 -1.24 13.39
N GLY A 453 29.28 -0.37 12.58
CA GLY A 453 29.39 1.09 12.69
C GLY A 453 28.87 1.64 14.01
#